data_AF-A0A931BAL0-F1
#
_entry.id   AF-A0A931BAL0-F1
#
_cell.length_a   1.000
_cell.length_b   1.000
_cell.length_c   1.000
_cell.angle_alpha   90.00
_cell.angle_beta   90.00
_cell.angle_gamma   90.00
#
_symmetry.space_group_name_H-M   'P 1'
#
loop_
_entity.id
_entity.type
_entity.pdbx_description
1 polymer ?
#
loop_
_entity_poly.entity_id
_entity_poly.type
_entity_poly.pdbx_seq_one_letter_code
_entity_poly.pdbx_strand_id
1 'polypeptide(L)'
;MAFPPVEEIRRTAAEGWIWGYALLENYHVLYRQAVEGGVGFGVFHHETAPSGPDGPPSAWAWLDLRAEPWVLTVPATERGYVVAVHDLDTSYVGFVGSGSTGGEGGHHLITGPGWQGRVPDGVTGVLRADTTLVGLTGRTQPVGGEDGAEAVYTAFRRGFRIRPLSDYLGRGTPEPAPEPAWPIWREEAMDTVEFFAVLDFLLGFCPVLPLEAVLRERLAALGVGTEGEFEPGDLTAGAEQAFEHGIADAHQRLAAAKSARGPDSLLFGTRAELAENPLARAVGASVGLHTLPSYAWF
;
A
#
# COMPACT_ATOMS: atom_id res chain seq x y z
N MET A 1 27.81 -1.99 -16.25
CA MET A 1 28.64 -1.89 -15.02
C MET A 1 29.09 -3.29 -14.64
N ALA A 2 30.22 -3.45 -13.94
CA ALA A 2 30.57 -4.75 -13.38
C ALA A 2 29.70 -5.01 -12.15
N PHE A 3 29.09 -6.19 -12.05
CA PHE A 3 28.31 -6.57 -10.88
C PHE A 3 29.19 -6.62 -9.62
N PRO A 4 28.62 -6.35 -8.43
CA PRO A 4 29.30 -6.57 -7.15
C PRO A 4 29.72 -8.04 -6.96
N PRO A 5 30.57 -8.35 -5.96
CA PRO A 5 30.90 -9.73 -5.61
C PRO A 5 29.66 -10.56 -5.28
N VAL A 6 29.68 -11.86 -5.61
CA VAL A 6 28.54 -12.81 -5.41
C VAL A 6 27.93 -12.74 -4.00
N GLU A 7 28.76 -12.64 -2.96
CA GLU A 7 28.26 -12.55 -1.58
C GLU A 7 27.48 -11.25 -1.32
N GLU A 8 27.90 -10.15 -1.94
CA GLU A 8 27.20 -8.87 -1.85
C GLU A 8 25.88 -8.90 -2.63
N ILE A 9 25.84 -9.56 -3.79
CA ILE A 9 24.61 -9.80 -4.55
C ILE A 9 23.63 -10.59 -3.69
N ARG A 10 24.05 -11.74 -3.15
CA ARG A 10 23.21 -12.62 -2.31
C ARG A 10 22.62 -11.86 -1.11
N ARG A 11 23.47 -11.14 -0.37
CA ARG A 11 23.04 -10.37 0.80
C ARG A 11 22.06 -9.27 0.42
N THR A 12 22.32 -8.55 -0.66
CA THR A 12 21.45 -7.46 -1.14
C THR A 12 20.14 -7.98 -1.68
N ALA A 13 20.14 -9.10 -2.41
CA ALA A 13 18.94 -9.78 -2.84
C ALA A 13 18.09 -10.21 -1.62
N ALA A 14 18.70 -10.83 -0.59
CA ALA A 14 17.96 -11.23 0.61
C ALA A 14 17.29 -10.04 1.34
N GLU A 15 18.02 -8.94 1.51
CA GLU A 15 17.49 -7.75 2.18
C GLU A 15 16.47 -7.01 1.31
N GLY A 16 16.71 -6.91 0.00
CA GLY A 16 15.80 -6.31 -0.97
C GLY A 16 14.49 -7.07 -1.10
N TRP A 17 14.56 -8.41 -1.09
CA TRP A 17 13.38 -9.27 -1.08
C TRP A 17 12.53 -9.05 0.16
N ILE A 18 13.13 -9.05 1.36
CA ILE A 18 12.40 -8.79 2.61
C ILE A 18 11.76 -7.40 2.60
N TRP A 19 12.51 -6.38 2.17
CA TRP A 19 11.99 -5.01 2.10
C TRP A 19 10.84 -4.86 1.10
N GLY A 20 10.96 -5.51 -0.06
CA GLY A 20 10.01 -5.49 -1.16
C GLY A 20 8.79 -6.40 -0.97
N TYR A 21 8.85 -7.40 -0.08
CA TYR A 21 7.82 -8.42 0.07
C TYR A 21 6.41 -7.83 0.23
N ALA A 22 6.27 -6.87 1.16
CA ALA A 22 4.98 -6.21 1.38
C ALA A 22 4.53 -5.38 0.17
N LEU A 23 5.44 -4.77 -0.59
CA LEU A 23 5.10 -4.03 -1.81
C LEU A 23 4.53 -4.97 -2.87
N LEU A 24 5.13 -6.14 -3.08
CA LEU A 24 4.68 -7.08 -4.13
C LEU A 24 3.37 -7.77 -3.76
N GLU A 25 3.20 -8.19 -2.50
CA GLU A 25 1.91 -8.68 -2.01
C GLU A 25 0.80 -7.64 -2.17
N ASN A 26 1.13 -6.37 -1.89
CA ASN A 26 0.19 -5.27 -2.07
C ASN A 26 -0.07 -4.96 -3.56
N TYR A 27 0.95 -5.11 -4.41
CA TYR A 27 0.81 -5.00 -5.86
C TYR A 27 -0.11 -6.06 -6.43
N HIS A 28 -0.03 -7.31 -5.97
CA HIS A 28 -0.98 -8.35 -6.36
C HIS A 28 -2.43 -7.90 -6.13
N VAL A 29 -2.72 -7.34 -4.95
CA VAL A 29 -4.07 -6.84 -4.63
C VAL A 29 -4.44 -5.64 -5.51
N LEU A 30 -3.54 -4.66 -5.65
CA LEU A 30 -3.72 -3.50 -6.53
C LEU A 30 -4.03 -3.94 -7.96
N TYR A 31 -3.19 -4.80 -8.53
CA TYR A 31 -3.29 -5.28 -9.89
C TYR A 31 -4.66 -5.94 -10.12
N ARG A 32 -5.07 -6.87 -9.25
CA ARG A 32 -6.36 -7.56 -9.38
C ARG A 32 -7.55 -6.63 -9.21
N GLN A 33 -7.46 -5.63 -8.34
CA GLN A 33 -8.57 -4.74 -8.04
C GLN A 33 -8.70 -3.61 -9.06
N ALA A 34 -7.63 -2.85 -9.28
CA ALA A 34 -7.65 -1.61 -10.05
C ALA A 34 -7.22 -1.78 -11.51
N VAL A 35 -6.31 -2.72 -11.82
CA VAL A 35 -5.74 -2.88 -13.17
C VAL A 35 -6.49 -3.95 -13.97
N GLU A 36 -6.35 -5.22 -13.59
CA GLU A 36 -7.00 -6.36 -14.26
C GLU A 36 -8.51 -6.38 -14.01
N GLY A 37 -8.93 -6.19 -12.76
CA GLY A 37 -10.35 -6.17 -12.38
C GLY A 37 -11.12 -4.99 -12.95
N GLY A 38 -10.43 -3.97 -13.47
CA GLY A 38 -11.02 -2.85 -14.20
C GLY A 38 -11.83 -1.88 -13.34
N VAL A 39 -11.75 -1.95 -12.01
CA VAL A 39 -12.41 -0.96 -11.13
C VAL A 39 -11.75 0.42 -11.26
N GLY A 40 -10.45 0.45 -11.55
CA GLY A 40 -9.68 1.67 -11.75
C GLY A 40 -9.37 2.44 -10.47
N PHE A 41 -8.54 3.47 -10.61
CA PHE A 41 -8.19 4.38 -9.53
C PHE A 41 -9.33 5.37 -9.23
N GLY A 42 -9.49 5.73 -7.96
CA GLY A 42 -10.48 6.72 -7.51
C GLY A 42 -11.90 6.19 -7.27
N VAL A 43 -12.14 4.89 -7.51
CA VAL A 43 -13.45 4.28 -7.29
C VAL A 43 -13.49 3.63 -5.92
N PHE A 44 -14.39 4.12 -5.06
CA PHE A 44 -14.61 3.53 -3.73
C PHE A 44 -15.57 2.35 -3.83
N HIS A 45 -15.00 1.15 -3.86
CA HIS A 45 -15.74 -0.09 -3.94
C HIS A 45 -16.18 -0.54 -2.55
N HIS A 46 -17.47 -0.80 -2.37
CA HIS A 46 -17.99 -1.36 -1.13
C HIS A 46 -18.47 -2.79 -1.37
N GLU A 47 -17.92 -3.75 -0.64
CA GLU A 47 -18.36 -5.14 -0.71
C GLU A 47 -19.80 -5.28 -0.21
N THR A 48 -20.58 -6.11 -0.91
CA THR A 48 -22.00 -6.31 -0.62
C THR A 48 -22.25 -7.30 0.51
N ALA A 49 -21.23 -8.09 0.90
CA ALA A 49 -21.31 -9.09 1.96
C ALA A 49 -20.29 -8.79 3.08
N PRO A 50 -20.61 -9.12 4.35
CA PRO A 50 -19.65 -9.04 5.44
C PRO A 50 -18.45 -9.97 5.19
N SER A 51 -17.29 -9.60 5.73
CA SER A 51 -16.08 -10.44 5.67
C SER A 51 -16.25 -11.65 6.59
N GLY A 52 -16.87 -12.73 6.10
CA GLY A 52 -17.26 -13.89 6.89
C GLY A 52 -18.55 -13.67 7.70
N PRO A 53 -18.95 -14.64 8.55
CA PRO A 53 -20.26 -14.61 9.22
C PRO A 53 -20.47 -13.42 10.18
N ASP A 54 -19.39 -12.81 10.70
CA ASP A 54 -19.45 -11.73 11.71
C ASP A 54 -18.53 -10.53 11.43
N GLY A 55 -17.89 -10.45 10.25
CA GLY A 55 -16.93 -9.39 9.94
C GLY A 55 -17.59 -8.08 9.49
N PRO A 56 -17.02 -6.90 9.81
CA PRO A 56 -17.48 -5.64 9.25
C PRO A 56 -17.45 -5.69 7.72
N PRO A 57 -18.48 -5.21 7.01
CA PRO A 57 -18.40 -5.20 5.55
C PRO A 57 -17.27 -4.26 5.12
N SER A 58 -16.51 -4.72 4.14
CA SER A 58 -15.26 -4.11 3.71
C SER A 58 -15.48 -3.15 2.55
N ALA A 59 -14.72 -2.06 2.52
CA ALA A 59 -14.61 -1.20 1.35
C ALA A 59 -13.14 -1.02 0.98
N TRP A 60 -12.86 -0.65 -0.26
CA TRP A 60 -11.52 -0.36 -0.70
C TRP A 60 -11.50 0.63 -1.88
N ALA A 61 -10.38 1.30 -2.05
CA ALA A 61 -10.04 2.08 -3.25
C ALA A 61 -8.52 2.10 -3.44
N TRP A 62 -8.10 2.36 -4.67
CA TRP A 62 -6.73 2.71 -5.00
C TRP A 62 -6.69 4.12 -5.54
N LEU A 63 -5.67 4.91 -5.17
CA LEU A 63 -5.49 6.26 -5.69
C LEU A 63 -4.12 6.38 -6.34
N ASP A 64 -4.10 7.00 -7.52
CA ASP A 64 -2.89 7.47 -8.18
C ASP A 64 -2.73 8.97 -7.91
N LEU A 65 -1.69 9.31 -7.17
CA LEU A 65 -1.38 10.64 -6.68
C LEU A 65 -0.36 11.38 -7.57
N ARG A 66 0.05 10.78 -8.70
CA ARG A 66 1.09 11.35 -9.59
C ARG A 66 0.65 12.64 -10.26
N ALA A 67 -0.61 12.72 -10.71
CA ALA A 67 -1.14 13.91 -11.38
C ALA A 67 -1.61 14.98 -10.38
N GLU A 68 -2.34 14.56 -9.34
CA GLU A 68 -2.87 15.44 -8.30
C GLU A 68 -3.32 14.70 -7.03
N PRO A 69 -3.52 15.40 -5.90
CA PRO A 69 -4.16 14.84 -4.72
C PRO A 69 -5.61 14.43 -4.96
N TRP A 70 -6.13 13.63 -4.03
CA TRP A 70 -7.53 13.22 -4.00
C TRP A 70 -8.20 13.68 -2.71
N VAL A 71 -9.51 13.91 -2.76
CA VAL A 71 -10.34 14.27 -1.62
C VAL A 71 -11.30 13.13 -1.28
N LEU A 72 -11.11 12.52 -0.12
CA LEU A 72 -12.04 11.59 0.50
C LEU A 72 -13.10 12.40 1.26
N THR A 73 -14.37 12.28 0.86
CA THR A 73 -15.51 12.84 1.58
C THR A 73 -16.21 11.73 2.35
N VAL A 74 -16.39 11.94 3.64
CA VAL A 74 -17.07 11.02 4.54
C VAL A 74 -18.34 11.68 5.07
N PRO A 75 -19.52 11.05 4.97
CA PRO A 75 -20.74 11.58 5.57
C PRO A 75 -20.73 11.45 7.09
N ALA A 76 -21.43 12.35 7.78
CA ALA A 76 -21.65 12.22 9.22
C ALA A 76 -22.33 10.90 9.56
N THR A 77 -21.92 10.29 10.68
CA THR A 77 -22.48 9.04 11.18
C THR A 77 -22.21 8.87 12.68
N GLU A 78 -23.16 8.24 13.37
CA GLU A 78 -22.96 7.77 14.75
C GLU A 78 -22.36 6.35 14.80
N ARG A 79 -22.21 5.68 13.65
CA ARG A 79 -21.64 4.33 13.58
C ARG A 79 -20.12 4.36 13.72
N GLY A 80 -19.56 3.32 14.33
CA GLY A 80 -18.14 3.04 14.24
C GLY A 80 -17.72 2.82 12.78
N TYR A 81 -16.71 3.56 12.31
CA TYR A 81 -16.08 3.32 11.01
C TYR A 81 -14.61 3.71 11.03
N VAL A 82 -13.88 3.17 10.06
CA VAL A 82 -12.51 3.59 9.75
C VAL A 82 -12.24 3.39 8.26
N VAL A 83 -11.58 4.37 7.67
CA VAL A 83 -10.92 4.31 6.37
C VAL A 83 -9.44 4.50 6.62
N ALA A 84 -8.67 3.43 6.50
CA ALA A 84 -7.23 3.46 6.62
C ALA A 84 -6.61 3.75 5.26
N VAL A 85 -5.70 4.72 5.21
CA VAL A 85 -4.89 5.01 4.02
C VAL A 85 -3.52 4.40 4.24
N HIS A 86 -3.03 3.61 3.29
CA HIS A 86 -1.70 3.01 3.35
C HIS A 86 -0.91 3.27 2.08
N ASP A 87 0.40 3.42 2.25
CA ASP A 87 1.35 3.47 1.15
C ASP A 87 1.40 2.13 0.40
N LEU A 88 2.06 2.15 -0.77
CA LEU A 88 2.30 0.95 -1.55
C LEU A 88 3.09 -0.13 -0.78
N ASP A 89 3.93 0.27 0.18
CA ASP A 89 4.65 -0.64 1.06
C ASP A 89 3.85 -1.13 2.28
N THR A 90 2.54 -0.85 2.31
CA THR A 90 1.56 -1.21 3.37
C THR A 90 1.71 -0.47 4.70
N SER A 91 2.66 0.47 4.81
CA SER A 91 2.73 1.35 5.98
C SER A 91 1.51 2.27 6.00
N TYR A 92 0.85 2.42 7.15
CA TYR A 92 -0.30 3.32 7.24
C TYR A 92 0.14 4.78 7.22
N VAL A 93 -0.45 5.55 6.30
CA VAL A 93 -0.35 7.01 6.24
C VAL A 93 -1.19 7.62 7.36
N GLY A 94 -2.35 7.02 7.63
CA GLY A 94 -3.23 7.43 8.71
C GLY A 94 -4.64 6.87 8.54
N PHE A 95 -5.53 7.31 9.43
CA PHE A 95 -6.87 6.76 9.58
C PHE A 95 -7.90 7.89 9.62
N VAL A 96 -9.00 7.74 8.86
CA VAL A 96 -10.18 8.60 8.92
C VAL A 96 -11.33 7.78 9.48
N GLY A 97 -11.83 8.09 10.67
CA GLY A 97 -12.74 7.19 11.37
C GLY A 97 -13.23 7.74 12.69
N SER A 98 -14.18 7.03 13.31
CA SER A 98 -14.79 7.42 14.59
C SER A 98 -13.75 7.59 15.70
N GLY A 99 -12.73 6.72 15.73
CA GLY A 99 -11.63 6.78 16.71
C GLY A 99 -10.58 7.86 16.44
N SER A 100 -10.45 8.35 15.20
CA SER A 100 -9.38 9.29 14.81
C SER A 100 -9.87 10.71 14.49
N THR A 101 -10.98 10.84 13.77
CA THR A 101 -11.55 12.11 13.30
C THR A 101 -12.98 12.35 13.79
N GLY A 102 -13.58 11.39 14.49
CA GLY A 102 -14.96 11.47 15.00
C GLY A 102 -16.03 11.17 13.94
N GLY A 103 -17.30 11.38 14.34
CA GLY A 103 -18.50 11.05 13.57
C GLY A 103 -19.10 12.18 12.74
N GLU A 104 -18.57 13.40 12.79
CA GLU A 104 -19.14 14.57 12.10
C GLU A 104 -18.97 14.53 10.56
N GLY A 105 -18.21 13.56 10.04
CA GLY A 105 -17.82 13.49 8.64
C GLY A 105 -16.81 14.57 8.25
N GLY A 106 -16.66 14.81 6.96
CA GLY A 106 -15.78 15.86 6.44
C GLY A 106 -15.09 15.53 5.13
N HIS A 107 -14.07 16.33 4.83
CA HIS A 107 -13.27 16.24 3.60
C HIS A 107 -11.80 16.07 3.95
N HIS A 108 -11.20 14.96 3.54
CA HIS A 108 -9.83 14.62 3.86
C HIS A 108 -9.00 14.61 2.57
N LEU A 109 -7.97 15.44 2.52
CA LEU A 109 -7.07 15.54 1.39
C LEU A 109 -5.98 14.47 1.52
N ILE A 110 -5.78 13.66 0.48
CA ILE A 110 -4.75 12.63 0.40
C ILE A 110 -3.75 13.08 -0.67
N THR A 111 -2.52 13.37 -0.26
CA THR A 111 -1.49 13.97 -1.13
C THR A 111 -0.33 13.02 -1.35
N GLY A 112 0.24 13.03 -2.55
CA GLY A 112 1.51 12.37 -2.81
C GLY A 112 2.71 13.12 -2.19
N PRO A 113 3.89 12.49 -2.15
CA PRO A 113 5.08 12.96 -1.42
C PRO A 113 5.66 14.29 -1.92
N GLY A 114 5.39 14.66 -3.18
CA GLY A 114 5.90 15.89 -3.80
C GLY A 114 4.92 17.07 -3.83
N TRP A 115 3.70 16.93 -3.30
CA TRP A 115 2.68 17.96 -3.46
C TRP A 115 2.93 19.19 -2.57
N GLN A 116 2.98 20.37 -3.20
CA GLN A 116 3.22 21.67 -2.54
C GLN A 116 2.05 22.65 -2.67
N GLY A 117 0.88 22.16 -3.08
CA GLY A 117 -0.30 23.01 -3.24
C GLY A 117 -0.86 23.52 -1.91
N ARG A 118 -1.81 24.45 -2.00
CA ARG A 118 -2.55 24.93 -0.83
C ARG A 118 -3.69 23.97 -0.50
N VAL A 119 -3.85 23.64 0.78
CA VAL A 119 -5.01 22.91 1.29
C VAL A 119 -6.28 23.76 1.07
N PRO A 120 -7.30 23.25 0.36
CA PRO A 120 -8.56 23.97 0.16
C PRO A 120 -9.29 24.31 1.46
N ASP A 121 -10.05 25.40 1.43
CA ASP A 121 -10.97 25.73 2.52
C ASP A 121 -12.04 24.62 2.63
N GLY A 122 -12.39 24.23 3.86
CA GLY A 122 -13.36 23.15 4.13
C GLY A 122 -12.77 21.74 4.22
N VAL A 123 -11.47 21.55 3.90
CA VAL A 123 -10.76 20.30 4.19
C VAL A 123 -10.50 20.19 5.70
N THR A 124 -10.95 19.10 6.29
CA THR A 124 -10.90 18.82 7.75
C THR A 124 -9.68 18.00 8.16
N GLY A 125 -8.97 17.37 7.22
CA GLY A 125 -7.73 16.64 7.50
C GLY A 125 -6.86 16.44 6.26
N VAL A 126 -5.56 16.23 6.47
CA VAL A 126 -4.59 15.99 5.39
C VAL A 126 -3.75 14.77 5.71
N LEU A 127 -3.75 13.79 4.81
CA LEU A 127 -2.92 12.59 4.84
C LEU A 127 -1.84 12.71 3.76
N ARG A 128 -0.57 12.64 4.15
CA ARG A 128 0.58 12.80 3.26
C ARG A 128 1.25 11.45 3.06
N ALA A 129 1.04 10.86 1.90
CA ALA A 129 1.63 9.59 1.52
C ALA A 129 3.11 9.75 1.18
N ASP A 130 3.90 8.72 1.47
CA ASP A 130 5.30 8.65 1.07
C ASP A 130 5.47 8.01 -0.32
N THR A 131 4.40 7.40 -0.85
CA THR A 131 4.34 6.79 -2.18
C THR A 131 3.30 7.49 -3.07
N THR A 132 3.43 7.36 -4.40
CA THR A 132 2.49 7.99 -5.34
C THR A 132 1.27 7.12 -5.64
N LEU A 133 1.27 5.85 -5.23
CA LEU A 133 0.11 4.96 -5.28
C LEU A 133 -0.25 4.58 -3.84
N VAL A 134 -1.51 4.79 -3.45
CA VAL A 134 -1.99 4.45 -2.12
C VAL A 134 -3.25 3.60 -2.18
N GLY A 135 -3.41 2.72 -1.19
CA GLY A 135 -4.63 1.96 -0.98
C GLY A 135 -5.44 2.53 0.17
N LEU A 136 -6.75 2.40 0.06
CA LEU A 136 -7.72 2.73 1.11
C LEU A 136 -8.42 1.43 1.50
N THR A 137 -8.52 1.17 2.80
CA THR A 137 -9.34 0.08 3.33
C THR A 137 -10.37 0.61 4.31
N GLY A 138 -11.64 0.38 3.99
CA GLY A 138 -12.79 0.77 4.80
C GLY A 138 -13.31 -0.40 5.63
N ARG A 139 -13.63 -0.10 6.89
CA ARG A 139 -14.37 -0.97 7.81
C ARG A 139 -15.48 -0.16 8.45
N THR A 140 -16.66 -0.75 8.60
CA THR A 140 -17.79 -0.13 9.28
C THR A 140 -18.37 -1.13 10.25
N GLN A 141 -18.71 -0.68 11.45
CA GLN A 141 -19.34 -1.48 12.49
C GLN A 141 -20.57 -2.20 11.91
N PRO A 142 -20.70 -3.53 12.11
CA PRO A 142 -21.83 -4.30 11.62
C PRO A 142 -23.18 -3.75 12.08
N VAL A 143 -24.21 -4.09 11.30
CA VAL A 143 -25.61 -3.81 11.63
C VAL A 143 -26.06 -4.71 12.78
N GLY A 144 -26.37 -4.12 13.94
CA GLY A 144 -27.12 -4.80 15.01
C GLY A 144 -28.61 -4.83 14.69
N GLY A 145 -29.36 -5.80 15.24
CA GLY A 145 -30.78 -6.08 14.95
C GLY A 145 -31.81 -5.00 15.32
N GLU A 146 -31.40 -3.74 15.30
CA GLU A 146 -32.26 -2.56 15.44
C GLU A 146 -33.00 -2.28 14.13
N ASP A 147 -34.28 -1.91 14.24
CA ASP A 147 -35.10 -1.55 13.09
C ASP A 147 -34.49 -0.37 12.31
N GLY A 148 -34.31 -0.54 11.00
CA GLY A 148 -33.78 0.50 10.10
C GLY A 148 -32.25 0.57 10.01
N ALA A 149 -31.52 -0.27 10.74
CA ALA A 149 -30.06 -0.23 10.75
C ALA A 149 -29.41 -0.48 9.37
N GLU A 150 -29.99 -1.37 8.55
CA GLU A 150 -29.55 -1.62 7.17
C GLU A 150 -29.75 -0.41 6.24
N ALA A 151 -30.84 0.33 6.41
CA ALA A 151 -31.12 1.52 5.62
C ALA A 151 -30.13 2.65 5.96
N VAL A 152 -29.85 2.86 7.24
CA VAL A 152 -28.82 3.80 7.72
C VAL A 152 -27.44 3.39 7.21
N TYR A 153 -27.13 2.10 7.27
CA TYR A 153 -25.87 1.56 6.77
C TYR A 153 -25.69 1.78 5.26
N THR A 154 -26.73 1.48 4.48
CA THR A 154 -26.76 1.72 3.04
C THR A 154 -26.62 3.22 2.71
N ALA A 155 -27.31 4.09 3.45
CA ALA A 155 -27.22 5.54 3.27
C ALA A 155 -25.80 6.06 3.56
N PHE A 156 -25.18 5.58 4.65
CA PHE A 156 -23.80 5.90 5.01
C PHE A 156 -22.81 5.52 3.90
N ARG A 157 -22.88 4.28 3.39
CA ARG A 157 -22.03 3.83 2.27
C ARG A 157 -22.17 4.71 1.03
N ARG A 158 -23.40 5.06 0.66
CA ARG A 158 -23.68 5.91 -0.51
C ARG A 158 -23.18 7.35 -0.36
N GLY A 159 -22.94 7.81 0.86
CA GLY A 159 -22.47 9.16 1.13
C GLY A 159 -20.96 9.35 0.94
N PHE A 160 -20.18 8.28 0.91
CA PHE A 160 -18.75 8.38 0.61
C PHE A 160 -18.51 8.88 -0.80
N ARG A 161 -17.49 9.73 -0.97
CA ARG A 161 -16.99 10.12 -2.29
C ARG A 161 -15.48 10.22 -2.29
N ILE A 162 -14.88 9.83 -3.40
CA ILE A 162 -13.46 10.03 -3.69
C ILE A 162 -13.40 10.81 -5.01
N ARG A 163 -12.72 11.95 -5.00
CA ARG A 163 -12.62 12.83 -6.18
C ARG A 163 -11.20 13.39 -6.32
N PRO A 164 -10.67 13.56 -7.54
CA PRO A 164 -9.46 14.34 -7.74
C PRO A 164 -9.64 15.76 -7.20
N LEU A 165 -8.56 16.41 -6.78
CA LEU A 165 -8.60 17.75 -6.20
C LEU A 165 -9.17 18.80 -7.17
N SER A 166 -8.84 18.69 -8.46
CA SER A 166 -9.34 19.56 -9.53
C SER A 166 -10.87 19.49 -9.62
N ASP A 167 -11.45 18.29 -9.63
CA ASP A 167 -12.89 18.06 -9.62
C ASP A 167 -13.55 18.58 -8.33
N TYR A 168 -12.94 18.32 -7.17
CA TYR A 168 -13.42 18.86 -5.88
C TYR A 168 -13.51 20.40 -5.89
N LEU A 169 -12.55 21.07 -6.54
CA LEU A 169 -12.49 22.53 -6.64
C LEU A 169 -13.27 23.11 -7.84
N GLY A 170 -13.83 22.27 -8.71
CA GLY A 170 -14.44 22.72 -9.97
C GLY A 170 -13.45 23.43 -10.91
N ARG A 171 -12.20 22.97 -10.95
CA ARG A 171 -11.12 23.50 -11.80
C ARG A 171 -10.83 22.56 -12.97
N GLY A 172 -10.06 23.05 -13.95
CA GLY A 172 -9.61 22.22 -15.06
C GLY A 172 -8.77 21.03 -14.56
N THR A 173 -9.05 19.84 -15.10
CA THR A 173 -8.28 18.63 -14.84
C THR A 173 -6.83 18.81 -15.31
N PRO A 174 -5.84 18.49 -14.47
CA PRO A 174 -4.44 18.51 -14.88
C PRO A 174 -4.18 17.44 -15.95
N GLU A 175 -3.02 17.53 -16.59
CA GLU A 175 -2.56 16.47 -17.48
C GLU A 175 -2.43 15.16 -16.69
N PRO A 176 -3.03 14.05 -17.15
CA PRO A 176 -2.92 12.77 -16.47
C PRO A 176 -1.47 12.27 -16.49
N ALA A 177 -1.07 11.55 -15.46
CA ALA A 177 0.21 10.86 -15.47
C ALA A 177 0.22 9.79 -16.58
N PRO A 178 1.38 9.53 -17.23
CA PRO A 178 1.49 8.47 -18.21
C PRO A 178 1.04 7.11 -17.66
N GLU A 179 0.27 6.38 -18.47
CA GLU A 179 -0.17 5.03 -18.11
C GLU A 179 1.03 4.09 -18.03
N PRO A 180 1.30 3.47 -16.88
CA PRO A 180 2.39 2.52 -16.74
C PRO A 180 2.12 1.24 -17.53
N ALA A 181 3.16 0.60 -18.04
CA ALA A 181 3.08 -0.77 -18.52
C ALA A 181 3.04 -1.73 -17.33
N TRP A 182 1.87 -1.92 -16.72
CA TRP A 182 1.69 -2.77 -15.53
C TRP A 182 2.19 -4.21 -15.76
N PRO A 183 3.20 -4.69 -15.01
CA PRO A 183 3.65 -6.08 -15.11
C PRO A 183 2.53 -7.04 -14.73
N ILE A 184 2.22 -8.01 -15.58
CA ILE A 184 1.20 -9.01 -15.26
C ILE A 184 1.61 -9.74 -13.99
N TRP A 185 0.72 -9.74 -12.98
CA TRP A 185 0.95 -10.46 -11.74
C TRP A 185 1.07 -11.96 -11.99
N ARG A 186 2.12 -12.56 -11.41
CA ARG A 186 2.41 -14.00 -11.42
C ARG A 186 2.83 -14.40 -10.03
N GLU A 187 2.19 -15.41 -9.45
CA GLU A 187 2.47 -15.85 -8.08
C GLU A 187 3.91 -16.34 -7.94
N GLU A 188 4.44 -16.97 -8.99
CA GLU A 188 5.80 -17.51 -9.03
C GLU A 188 6.87 -16.41 -8.92
N ALA A 189 6.53 -15.16 -9.29
CA ALA A 189 7.46 -14.05 -9.19
C ALA A 189 7.92 -13.80 -7.75
N MET A 190 7.17 -14.26 -6.74
CA MET A 190 7.58 -14.15 -5.34
C MET A 190 8.78 -15.03 -4.99
N ASP A 191 8.99 -16.12 -5.73
CA ASP A 191 9.98 -17.15 -5.43
C ASP A 191 11.18 -17.13 -6.39
N THR A 192 11.19 -16.24 -7.38
CA THR A 192 12.19 -16.21 -8.46
C THR A 192 12.81 -14.82 -8.64
N VAL A 193 13.82 -14.71 -9.52
CA VAL A 193 14.54 -13.45 -9.78
C VAL A 193 13.60 -12.39 -10.39
N GLU A 194 12.51 -12.80 -11.03
CA GLU A 194 11.44 -11.93 -11.51
C GLU A 194 10.82 -11.06 -10.42
N PHE A 195 10.93 -11.46 -9.15
CA PHE A 195 10.63 -10.59 -8.00
C PHE A 195 11.23 -9.20 -8.18
N PHE A 196 12.51 -9.13 -8.59
CA PHE A 196 13.25 -7.89 -8.69
C PHE A 196 12.87 -7.07 -9.91
N ALA A 197 12.36 -7.69 -10.98
CA ALA A 197 11.79 -6.98 -12.12
C ALA A 197 10.47 -6.28 -11.73
N VAL A 198 9.61 -6.97 -10.97
CA VAL A 198 8.39 -6.35 -10.43
C VAL A 198 8.74 -5.27 -9.40
N LEU A 199 9.72 -5.54 -8.53
CA LEU A 199 10.19 -4.55 -7.56
C LEU A 199 10.70 -3.28 -8.26
N ASP A 200 11.57 -3.42 -9.27
CA ASP A 200 12.11 -2.33 -10.07
C ASP A 200 11.00 -1.43 -10.63
N PHE A 201 9.97 -2.02 -11.25
CA PHE A 201 8.79 -1.30 -11.69
C PHE A 201 8.08 -0.54 -10.55
N LEU A 202 7.84 -1.20 -9.40
CA LEU A 202 7.15 -0.59 -8.26
C LEU A 202 7.95 0.56 -7.64
N LEU A 203 9.27 0.50 -7.69
CA LEU A 203 10.14 1.56 -7.18
C LEU A 203 9.95 2.90 -7.90
N GLY A 204 9.41 2.91 -9.12
CA GLY A 204 9.00 4.11 -9.83
C GLY A 204 7.88 4.91 -9.14
N PHE A 205 7.12 4.28 -8.24
CA PHE A 205 6.07 4.92 -7.43
C PHE A 205 6.52 5.21 -5.98
N CYS A 206 7.76 4.86 -5.64
CA CYS A 206 8.32 4.93 -4.30
C CYS A 206 9.58 5.81 -4.29
N PRO A 207 9.45 7.12 -4.00
CA PRO A 207 10.60 7.97 -3.72
C PRO A 207 11.54 7.34 -2.69
N VAL A 208 12.84 7.55 -2.87
CA VAL A 208 13.85 7.03 -1.94
C VAL A 208 13.71 7.76 -0.60
N LEU A 209 13.36 7.02 0.45
CA LEU A 209 13.29 7.56 1.81
C LEU A 209 14.66 7.47 2.50
N PRO A 210 14.97 8.36 3.47
CA PRO A 210 16.26 8.35 4.16
C PRO A 210 16.60 6.99 4.82
N LEU A 211 15.61 6.30 5.38
CA LEU A 211 15.81 5.04 6.09
C LEU A 211 16.20 3.87 5.18
N GLU A 212 15.92 3.97 3.87
CA GLU A 212 16.19 2.90 2.90
C GLU A 212 17.26 3.27 1.89
N ALA A 213 17.82 4.48 1.95
CA ALA A 213 18.77 4.99 0.95
C ALA A 213 19.93 4.03 0.70
N VAL A 214 20.53 3.46 1.74
CA VAL A 214 21.65 2.49 1.62
C VAL A 214 21.22 1.19 0.95
N LEU A 215 20.02 0.70 1.23
CA LEU A 215 19.49 -0.50 0.56
C LEU A 215 19.17 -0.20 -0.91
N ARG A 216 18.55 0.95 -1.19
CA ARG A 216 18.22 1.42 -2.54
C ARG A 216 19.49 1.62 -3.40
N GLU A 217 20.57 2.17 -2.84
CA GLU A 217 21.87 2.28 -3.52
C GLU A 217 22.46 0.91 -3.88
N ARG A 218 22.37 -0.06 -2.96
CA ARG A 218 22.87 -1.41 -3.22
C ARG A 218 22.01 -2.17 -4.23
N LEU A 219 20.69 -2.01 -4.19
CA LEU A 219 19.79 -2.53 -5.22
C LEU A 219 20.11 -1.92 -6.59
N ALA A 220 20.36 -0.62 -6.66
CA ALA A 220 20.75 0.05 -7.89
C ALA A 220 22.10 -0.47 -8.44
N ALA A 221 23.04 -0.84 -7.57
CA ALA A 221 24.29 -1.51 -7.97
C ALA A 221 24.06 -2.91 -8.59
N LEU A 222 22.90 -3.52 -8.34
CA LEU A 222 22.44 -4.76 -8.99
C LEU A 222 21.56 -4.49 -10.22
N GLY A 223 21.30 -3.23 -10.56
CA GLY A 223 20.41 -2.83 -11.66
C GLY A 223 18.94 -2.65 -11.26
N VAL A 224 18.59 -2.77 -9.97
CA VAL A 224 17.20 -2.65 -9.48
C VAL A 224 16.95 -1.24 -8.93
N GLY A 225 15.88 -0.60 -9.37
CA GLY A 225 15.48 0.77 -9.01
C GLY A 225 16.31 1.82 -9.74
N THR A 226 16.75 1.55 -10.97
CA THR A 226 17.51 2.49 -11.81
C THR A 226 16.60 3.18 -12.84
N GLU A 227 17.14 4.06 -13.70
CA GLU A 227 16.36 4.64 -14.80
C GLU A 227 16.02 3.61 -15.91
N GLY A 228 16.77 2.50 -15.97
CA GLY A 228 16.48 1.38 -16.87
C GLY A 228 15.71 0.27 -16.17
N GLU A 229 15.13 -0.62 -16.97
CA GLU A 229 14.38 -1.78 -16.49
C GLU A 229 15.33 -2.90 -16.05
N PHE A 230 15.07 -3.49 -14.89
CA PHE A 230 15.79 -4.68 -14.44
C PHE A 230 15.33 -5.92 -15.23
N GLU A 231 16.24 -6.46 -16.04
CA GLU A 231 16.00 -7.66 -16.85
C GLU A 231 16.77 -8.87 -16.29
N PRO A 232 16.08 -9.88 -15.70
CA PRO A 232 16.74 -11.08 -15.18
C PRO A 232 17.62 -11.80 -16.22
N GLY A 233 17.24 -11.74 -17.50
CA GLY A 233 17.98 -12.36 -18.61
C GLY A 233 19.35 -11.76 -18.89
N ASP A 234 19.64 -10.56 -18.36
CA ASP A 234 20.94 -9.89 -18.50
C ASP A 234 21.94 -10.30 -17.40
N LEU A 235 21.50 -11.07 -16.41
CA LEU A 235 22.37 -11.55 -15.33
C LEU A 235 23.38 -12.58 -15.85
N THR A 236 24.61 -12.50 -15.34
CA THR A 236 25.54 -13.63 -15.47
C THR A 236 25.06 -14.80 -14.61
N ALA A 237 25.37 -16.04 -14.99
CA ALA A 237 24.98 -17.23 -14.22
C ALA A 237 25.39 -17.17 -12.73
N GLY A 238 26.55 -16.56 -12.42
CA GLY A 238 26.99 -16.38 -11.04
C GLY A 238 26.18 -15.33 -10.26
N ALA A 239 25.69 -14.29 -10.94
CA ALA A 239 24.82 -13.29 -10.34
C ALA A 239 23.40 -13.83 -10.14
N GLU A 240 22.84 -14.50 -11.14
CA GLU A 240 21.54 -15.17 -11.08
C GLU A 240 21.48 -16.16 -9.90
N GLN A 241 22.46 -17.06 -9.79
CA GLN A 241 22.56 -17.99 -8.67
C GLN A 241 22.69 -17.27 -7.31
N ALA A 242 23.34 -16.10 -7.27
CA ALA A 242 23.45 -15.32 -6.04
C ALA A 242 22.09 -14.70 -5.63
N PHE A 243 21.31 -14.21 -6.59
CA PHE A 243 19.94 -13.76 -6.36
C PHE A 243 19.06 -14.89 -5.83
N GLU A 244 19.07 -16.06 -6.48
CA GLU A 244 18.31 -17.24 -6.04
C GLU A 244 18.64 -17.65 -4.60
N HIS A 245 19.93 -17.70 -4.24
CA HIS A 245 20.35 -17.97 -2.87
C HIS A 245 19.91 -16.88 -1.90
N GLY A 246 19.92 -15.61 -2.32
CA GLY A 246 19.44 -14.49 -1.51
C GLY A 246 17.94 -14.56 -1.23
N ILE A 247 17.15 -14.91 -2.25
CA ILE A 247 15.70 -15.18 -2.12
C ILE A 247 15.48 -16.33 -1.13
N ALA A 248 16.19 -17.44 -1.29
CA ALA A 248 16.09 -18.58 -0.37
C ALA A 248 16.42 -18.20 1.09
N ASP A 249 17.46 -17.39 1.30
CA ASP A 249 17.80 -16.86 2.64
C ASP A 249 16.69 -15.97 3.20
N ALA A 250 16.08 -15.13 2.36
CA ALA A 250 14.97 -14.27 2.74
C ALA A 250 13.73 -15.06 3.17
N HIS A 251 13.35 -16.11 2.44
CA HIS A 251 12.26 -17.01 2.83
C HIS A 251 12.52 -17.66 4.19
N GLN A 252 13.75 -18.15 4.42
CA GLN A 252 14.11 -18.74 5.71
C GLN A 252 13.99 -17.73 6.85
N ARG A 253 14.46 -16.49 6.64
CA ARG A 253 14.35 -15.39 7.62
C ARG A 253 12.89 -15.03 7.89
N LEU A 254 12.06 -14.90 6.86
CA LEU A 254 10.63 -14.60 6.99
C LEU A 254 9.91 -15.71 7.75
N ALA A 255 10.14 -16.98 7.40
CA ALA A 255 9.54 -18.13 8.06
C ALA A 255 9.94 -18.23 9.54
N ALA A 256 11.23 -17.99 9.84
CA ALA A 256 11.73 -17.97 11.21
C ALA A 256 11.11 -16.83 12.02
N ALA A 257 11.08 -15.61 11.47
CA ALA A 257 10.47 -14.45 12.13
C ALA A 257 8.97 -14.64 12.35
N LYS A 258 8.25 -15.17 11.35
CA LYS A 258 6.84 -15.53 11.48
C LYS A 258 6.63 -16.54 12.60
N SER A 259 7.48 -17.56 12.72
CA SER A 259 7.38 -18.57 13.79
C SER A 259 7.73 -18.03 15.18
N ALA A 260 8.66 -17.09 15.27
CA ALA A 260 9.13 -16.52 16.54
C ALA A 260 8.26 -15.37 17.09
N ARG A 261 7.30 -14.85 16.29
CA ARG A 261 6.49 -13.69 16.68
C ARG A 261 5.64 -13.97 17.93
N GLY A 262 5.67 -13.04 18.88
CA GLY A 262 4.78 -13.03 20.04
C GLY A 262 3.46 -12.29 19.79
N PRO A 263 2.50 -12.35 20.73
CA PRO A 263 1.21 -11.66 20.62
C PRO A 263 1.36 -10.13 20.53
N ASP A 264 2.40 -9.56 21.13
CA ASP A 264 2.67 -8.11 21.16
C ASP A 264 3.57 -7.65 20.00
N SER A 265 3.78 -8.48 18.98
CA SER A 265 4.61 -8.12 17.83
C SER A 265 3.96 -6.97 17.05
N LEU A 266 4.68 -5.87 16.89
CA LEU A 266 4.25 -4.75 16.07
C LEU A 266 4.46 -5.09 14.59
N LEU A 267 3.39 -5.53 13.93
CA LEU A 267 3.39 -5.96 12.51
C LEU A 267 2.65 -5.01 11.58
N PHE A 268 1.79 -4.16 12.16
CA PHE A 268 0.93 -3.23 11.45
C PHE A 268 1.02 -1.88 12.14
N GLY A 269 1.17 -0.81 11.37
CA GLY A 269 1.31 0.52 11.92
C GLY A 269 1.70 1.54 10.86
N THR A 270 1.89 2.76 11.33
CA THR A 270 2.52 3.81 10.53
C THR A 270 4.00 3.50 10.33
N ARG A 271 4.62 4.16 9.34
CA ARG A 271 6.06 4.02 9.10
C ARG A 271 6.90 4.42 10.32
N ALA A 272 6.46 5.43 11.07
CA ALA A 272 7.12 5.84 12.31
C ALA A 272 7.08 4.77 13.40
N GLU A 273 6.00 3.99 13.47
CA GLU A 273 5.84 2.91 14.44
C GLU A 273 6.62 1.65 14.03
N LEU A 274 6.53 1.26 12.76
CA LEU A 274 7.24 0.08 12.23
C LEU A 274 8.77 0.28 12.15
N ALA A 275 9.22 1.54 12.19
CA ALA A 275 10.61 1.95 12.20
C ALA A 275 11.44 1.28 11.09
N GLU A 276 12.71 0.97 11.35
CA GLU A 276 13.65 0.36 10.41
C GLU A 276 13.50 -1.17 10.30
N ASN A 277 12.30 -1.73 10.51
CA ASN A 277 12.08 -3.18 10.55
C ASN A 277 11.28 -3.71 9.35
N PRO A 278 11.90 -3.82 8.16
CA PRO A 278 11.24 -4.37 6.96
C PRO A 278 10.80 -5.82 7.16
N LEU A 279 11.47 -6.58 8.03
CA LEU A 279 11.11 -7.96 8.34
C LEU A 279 9.78 -8.05 9.10
N ALA A 280 9.52 -7.17 10.07
CA ALA A 280 8.22 -7.13 10.76
C ALA A 280 7.08 -6.80 9.79
N ARG A 281 7.31 -5.85 8.87
CA ARG A 281 6.35 -5.50 7.81
C ARG A 281 6.10 -6.67 6.86
N ALA A 282 7.15 -7.37 6.44
CA ALA A 282 7.03 -8.57 5.61
C ALA A 282 6.25 -9.69 6.35
N VAL A 283 6.53 -9.90 7.64
CA VAL A 283 5.76 -10.84 8.47
C VAL A 283 4.29 -10.40 8.51
N GLY A 284 4.00 -9.13 8.74
CA GLY A 284 2.64 -8.57 8.73
C GLY A 284 1.89 -8.86 7.43
N ALA A 285 2.49 -8.52 6.29
CA ALA A 285 1.93 -8.83 4.97
C ALA A 285 1.66 -10.34 4.80
N SER A 286 2.58 -11.21 5.24
CA SER A 286 2.46 -12.66 5.09
C SER A 286 1.41 -13.34 6.01
N VAL A 287 0.87 -12.62 6.98
CA VAL A 287 -0.14 -13.16 7.93
C VAL A 287 -1.49 -12.45 7.85
N GLY A 288 -1.53 -11.24 7.30
CA GLY A 288 -2.75 -10.45 7.23
C GLY A 288 -2.48 -9.09 6.59
N LEU A 289 -2.31 -9.08 5.27
CA LEU A 289 -2.23 -7.85 4.49
C LEU A 289 -3.41 -6.92 4.80
N HIS A 290 -3.12 -5.62 5.00
CA HIS A 290 -4.10 -4.59 5.41
C HIS A 290 -4.81 -4.82 6.75
N THR A 291 -4.27 -5.65 7.64
CA THR A 291 -4.76 -5.70 9.03
C THR A 291 -4.55 -4.34 9.69
N LEU A 292 -5.59 -3.84 10.36
CA LEU A 292 -5.53 -2.57 11.07
C LEU A 292 -4.85 -2.75 12.43
N PRO A 293 -4.01 -1.79 12.87
CA PRO A 293 -3.53 -1.73 14.24
C PRO A 293 -4.71 -1.66 15.22
N SER A 294 -4.55 -2.19 16.43
CA SER A 294 -5.64 -2.26 17.42
C SER A 294 -6.24 -0.90 17.76
N TYR A 295 -5.43 0.16 17.77
CA TYR A 295 -5.86 1.53 18.08
C TYR A 295 -6.60 2.22 16.92
N ALA A 296 -6.56 1.67 15.71
CA ALA A 296 -7.20 2.27 14.54
C ALA A 296 -8.69 1.91 14.43
N TRP A 297 -9.13 0.91 15.20
CA TRP A 297 -10.52 0.52 15.28
C TRP A 297 -11.35 1.54 16.07
N PHE A 298 -12.67 1.49 15.86
CA PHE A 298 -13.66 2.31 16.55
C PHE A 298 -14.08 1.72 17.90
#